data_AF-A0A9N7KJE1-F1
#
_entry.id   AF-A0A9N7KJE1-F1
#
_cell.length_a   1.000
_cell.length_b   1.000
_cell.length_c   1.000
_cell.angle_alpha   90.00
_cell.angle_beta   90.00
_cell.angle_gamma   90.00
#
_symmetry.space_group_name_H-M   'P 1'
#
loop_
_entity.id
_entity.type
_entity.pdbx_description
1 polymer ?
#
loop_
_entity_poly.entity_id
_entity_poly.type
_entity_poly.pdbx_seq_one_letter_code
_entity_poly.pdbx_strand_id
1 'polypeptide(L)'
;MTTFLQGETAIAAGGAADAPLAPAAVLQPAAGAPHPARPTLFLETLLATRLELLSRERAWPPQTLAQRQAVLLGLWGNRPDGLFEQHGTADGISQCLREAFAFAEEGKKAQAAMALKRAYFLVCCTVSAGTRARAHTGAPSGGHGQA
;
A
#
# COMPACT_ATOMS: atom_id res chain seq x y z
N MET A 1 -41.27 -28.88 7.83
CA MET A 1 -42.02 -29.35 9.00
C MET A 1 -41.15 -30.33 9.75
N THR A 2 -40.94 -30.07 11.04
CA THR A 2 -40.66 -31.06 12.12
C THR A 2 -39.28 -31.78 12.07
N THR A 3 -38.23 -31.40 12.83
CA THR A 3 -37.97 -31.46 14.29
C THR A 3 -37.32 -32.80 14.75
N PHE A 4 -36.27 -32.68 15.59
CA PHE A 4 -35.80 -33.64 16.63
C PHE A 4 -34.99 -34.88 16.19
N LEU A 5 -33.99 -35.44 16.91
CA LEU A 5 -33.39 -35.19 18.24
C LEU A 5 -32.16 -36.13 18.45
N GLN A 6 -31.30 -35.78 19.43
CA GLN A 6 -30.57 -36.64 20.40
C GLN A 6 -29.57 -37.70 19.88
N GLY A 7 -28.31 -37.65 20.31
CA GLY A 7 -27.81 -38.30 21.55
C GLY A 7 -27.11 -39.61 21.14
N GLU A 8 -25.99 -40.08 21.65
CA GLU A 8 -25.29 -39.88 22.90
C GLU A 8 -23.81 -40.30 22.72
N THR A 9 -23.04 -39.87 23.71
CA THR A 9 -21.64 -40.14 24.03
C THR A 9 -21.20 -41.61 24.06
N ALA A 10 -19.95 -41.86 23.66
CA ALA A 10 -19.12 -42.88 24.25
C ALA A 10 -17.73 -42.30 24.56
N ILE A 11 -17.51 -42.02 25.84
CA ILE A 11 -16.22 -41.71 26.46
C ILE A 11 -15.75 -42.98 27.18
N ALA A 12 -14.59 -43.48 26.80
CA ALA A 12 -13.70 -44.28 27.64
C ALA A 12 -12.36 -44.44 26.91
N ALA A 13 -11.20 -44.47 27.54
CA ALA A 13 -10.70 -44.05 28.84
C ALA A 13 -9.19 -44.38 28.80
N GLY A 14 -8.38 -43.59 29.50
CA GLY A 14 -6.99 -43.93 29.84
C GLY A 14 -5.97 -43.34 28.85
N GLY A 15 -5.05 -42.48 29.23
CA GLY A 15 -4.58 -42.09 30.56
C GLY A 15 -3.05 -42.06 30.50
N ALA A 16 -2.44 -40.88 30.58
CA ALA A 16 -1.02 -40.72 30.90
C ALA A 16 -0.67 -39.26 31.21
N ALA A 17 -0.16 -39.05 32.42
CA ALA A 17 0.91 -38.13 32.80
C ALA A 17 0.80 -36.63 32.47
N ASP A 18 0.60 -35.85 33.54
CA ASP A 18 1.46 -34.75 34.00
C ASP A 18 2.00 -33.73 32.96
N ALA A 19 1.31 -32.58 32.86
CA ALA A 19 1.91 -31.24 32.75
C ALA A 19 0.78 -30.18 32.76
N PRO A 20 0.89 -29.06 33.49
CA PRO A 20 -0.04 -27.96 33.34
C PRO A 20 0.23 -27.29 31.99
N LEU A 21 -0.57 -27.61 30.97
CA LEU A 21 -0.53 -26.89 29.70
C LEU A 21 -1.01 -25.46 29.97
N ALA A 22 -0.05 -24.55 30.03
CA ALA A 22 -0.27 -23.11 30.02
C ALA A 22 -1.32 -22.76 28.94
N PRO A 23 -2.23 -21.80 29.21
CA PRO A 23 -3.19 -21.39 28.21
C PRO A 23 -2.42 -20.97 26.97
N ALA A 24 -2.75 -21.62 25.84
CA ALA A 24 -2.26 -21.30 24.52
C ALA A 24 -2.29 -19.78 24.40
N ALA A 25 -1.09 -19.19 24.40
CA ALA A 25 -0.92 -17.79 24.09
C ALA A 25 -1.54 -17.64 22.71
N VAL A 26 -2.77 -17.10 22.70
CA VAL A 26 -3.38 -16.52 21.53
C VAL A 26 -2.24 -15.76 20.88
N LEU A 27 -1.87 -16.16 19.66
CA LEU A 27 -1.09 -15.31 18.77
C LEU A 27 -1.94 -14.06 18.60
N GLN A 28 -1.85 -13.15 19.58
CA GLN A 28 -2.17 -11.78 19.38
C GLN A 28 -1.18 -11.39 18.29
N PRO A 29 -1.64 -10.96 17.10
CA PRO A 29 -0.74 -10.26 16.21
C PRO A 29 -0.24 -9.10 17.06
N ALA A 30 1.04 -9.19 17.46
CA ALA A 30 1.70 -8.10 18.14
C ALA A 30 1.34 -6.87 17.31
N ALA A 31 0.73 -5.89 17.97
CA ALA A 31 0.48 -4.57 17.41
C ALA A 31 1.86 -3.97 17.11
N GLY A 32 2.46 -4.47 16.04
CA GLY A 32 3.70 -4.02 15.49
C GLY A 32 3.42 -2.61 15.02
N ALA A 33 4.25 -1.70 15.51
CA ALA A 33 4.33 -0.31 15.11
C ALA A 33 3.85 -0.09 13.66
N PRO A 34 3.11 0.99 13.36
CA PRO A 34 2.53 1.23 12.04
C PRO A 34 3.61 1.04 10.98
N HIS A 35 3.54 -0.08 10.25
CA HIS A 35 4.53 -0.42 9.25
C HIS A 35 4.49 0.69 8.20
N PRO A 36 5.56 1.48 8.00
CA PRO A 36 5.60 2.49 6.95
C PRO A 36 5.85 1.79 5.60
N ALA A 37 4.92 0.93 5.20
CA ALA A 37 5.04 0.06 4.03
C ALA A 37 3.83 0.22 3.13
N ARG A 38 3.71 1.37 2.45
CA ARG A 38 2.72 1.56 1.37
C ARG A 38 3.15 2.40 0.16
N PRO A 39 4.22 3.24 0.19
CA PRO A 39 4.68 3.89 -1.04
C PRO A 39 5.23 2.90 -2.07
N THR A 40 5.89 1.83 -1.61
CA THR A 40 6.61 0.88 -2.49
C THR A 40 5.66 0.13 -3.42
N LEU A 41 4.56 -0.43 -2.89
CA LEU A 41 3.56 -1.13 -3.72
C LEU A 41 2.90 -0.21 -4.75
N PHE A 42 2.63 1.05 -4.37
CA PHE A 42 2.12 2.05 -5.32
C PHE A 42 3.14 2.33 -6.43
N LEU A 43 4.41 2.57 -6.07
CA LEU A 43 5.49 2.85 -7.02
C LEU A 43 5.74 1.67 -7.97
N GLU A 44 5.77 0.45 -7.45
CA GLU A 44 5.91 -0.78 -8.24
C GLU A 44 4.76 -0.95 -9.22
N THR A 45 3.52 -0.79 -8.74
CA THR A 45 2.32 -0.91 -9.58
C THR A 45 2.29 0.17 -10.66
N LEU A 46 2.72 1.39 -10.32
CA LEU A 46 2.79 2.50 -11.25
C LEU A 46 3.83 2.22 -12.35
N LEU A 47 5.03 1.78 -11.97
CA LEU A 47 6.08 1.42 -12.92
C LEU A 47 5.65 0.26 -13.82
N ALA A 48 5.08 -0.80 -13.25
CA ALA A 48 4.58 -1.95 -14.00
C ALA A 48 3.50 -1.51 -15.02
N THR A 49 2.55 -0.68 -14.59
CA THR A 49 1.49 -0.13 -15.45
C THR A 49 2.08 0.70 -16.59
N ARG A 50 3.08 1.54 -16.30
CA ARG A 50 3.76 2.35 -17.31
C ARG A 50 4.51 1.48 -18.33
N LEU A 51 5.22 0.44 -17.87
CA LEU A 51 5.94 -0.48 -18.74
C LEU A 51 4.98 -1.29 -19.61
N GLU A 52 3.88 -1.79 -19.03
CA GLU A 52 2.84 -2.49 -19.78
C GLU A 52 2.26 -1.61 -20.89
N LEU A 53 2.01 -0.33 -20.59
CA LEU A 53 1.46 0.62 -21.54
C LEU A 53 2.40 0.91 -22.72
N LEU A 54 3.71 0.94 -22.47
CA LEU A 54 4.75 1.15 -23.49
C LEU A 54 5.09 -0.13 -24.26
N SER A 55 4.99 -1.30 -23.62
CA SER A 55 5.36 -2.59 -24.23
C SER A 55 4.34 -3.08 -25.25
N ARG A 56 3.07 -2.72 -25.10
CA ARG A 56 2.02 -3.19 -26.01
C ARG A 56 1.99 -2.36 -27.29
N GLU A 57 1.84 -3.03 -28.42
CA GLU A 57 1.64 -2.37 -29.72
C GLU A 57 0.22 -1.82 -29.88
N ARG A 58 -0.80 -2.50 -29.35
CA ARG A 58 -2.20 -2.04 -29.32
C ARG A 58 -2.57 -1.27 -28.05
N ALA A 59 -3.59 -0.42 -28.16
CA ALA A 59 -4.21 0.23 -27.01
C ALA A 59 -4.79 -0.83 -26.05
N TRP A 60 -4.94 -0.48 -24.77
CA TRP A 60 -5.57 -1.39 -23.83
C TRP A 60 -7.05 -1.57 -24.13
N PRO A 61 -7.57 -2.80 -23.98
CA PRO A 61 -9.02 -2.97 -23.97
C PRO A 61 -9.60 -2.23 -22.74
N PRO A 62 -10.85 -1.76 -22.84
CA PRO A 62 -11.46 -0.91 -21.80
C PRO A 62 -11.48 -1.57 -20.41
N GLN A 63 -11.67 -2.89 -20.36
CA GLN A 63 -11.63 -3.64 -19.10
C GLN A 63 -10.25 -3.59 -18.43
N THR A 64 -9.16 -3.74 -19.19
CA THR A 64 -7.79 -3.65 -18.63
C THR A 64 -7.51 -2.24 -18.14
N LEU A 65 -7.94 -1.22 -18.89
CA LEU A 65 -7.78 0.17 -18.47
C LEU A 65 -8.50 0.45 -17.16
N ALA A 66 -9.78 0.09 -17.06
CA ALA A 66 -10.58 0.26 -15.85
C ALA A 66 -9.98 -0.48 -14.65
N GLN A 67 -9.49 -1.71 -14.85
CA GLN A 67 -8.83 -2.49 -13.79
C GLN A 67 -7.55 -1.80 -13.30
N ARG A 68 -6.68 -1.35 -14.21
CA ARG A 68 -5.42 -0.66 -13.86
C ARG A 68 -5.70 0.65 -13.14
N GLN A 69 -6.71 1.39 -13.59
CA GLN A 69 -7.17 2.62 -12.95
C GLN A 69 -7.67 2.37 -11.53
N ALA A 70 -8.56 1.39 -11.34
CA ALA A 70 -9.09 1.05 -10.03
C ALA A 70 -7.99 0.65 -9.04
N VAL A 71 -7.03 -0.17 -9.48
CA VAL A 71 -5.90 -0.58 -8.63
C VAL A 71 -5.02 0.61 -8.25
N LEU A 72 -4.60 1.44 -9.23
CA LEU A 72 -3.69 2.55 -8.93
C LEU A 72 -4.34 3.64 -8.08
N LEU A 73 -5.59 4.02 -8.38
CA LEU A 73 -6.33 4.98 -7.58
C LEU A 73 -6.68 4.42 -6.19
N GLY A 74 -6.97 3.12 -6.08
CA GLY A 74 -7.20 2.45 -4.80
C GLY A 74 -5.95 2.41 -3.92
N LEU A 75 -4.79 2.10 -4.49
CA LEU A 75 -3.51 2.17 -3.77
C LEU A 75 -3.17 3.60 -3.34
N TRP A 76 -3.42 4.57 -4.22
CA TRP A 76 -3.22 5.99 -3.92
C TRP A 76 -4.15 6.51 -2.82
N GLY A 77 -5.40 6.04 -2.79
CA GLY A 77 -6.35 6.36 -1.72
C GLY A 77 -5.98 5.75 -0.37
N ASN A 78 -5.23 4.65 -0.36
CA ASN A 78 -4.76 3.96 0.86
C ASN A 78 -3.38 4.42 1.35
N ARG A 79 -2.87 5.54 0.83
CA ARG A 79 -1.58 6.13 1.21
C ARG A 79 -1.58 6.62 2.67
N PRO A 80 -0.40 6.76 3.31
CA PRO A 80 -0.34 7.37 4.64
C PRO A 80 -0.69 8.86 4.59
N ASP A 81 -1.54 9.28 5.51
CA ASP A 81 -1.91 10.69 5.66
C ASP A 81 -0.73 11.55 6.15
N GLY A 82 -0.71 12.81 5.74
CA GLY A 82 0.21 13.86 6.19
C GLY A 82 1.52 13.97 5.41
N LEU A 83 1.91 12.94 4.65
CA LEU A 83 3.17 12.95 3.88
C LEU A 83 3.06 13.72 2.56
N PHE A 84 1.92 13.61 1.87
CA PHE A 84 1.73 14.12 0.51
C PHE A 84 0.87 15.39 0.45
N GLU A 85 0.24 15.76 1.56
CA GLU A 85 -0.69 16.87 1.68
C GLU A 85 0.04 18.22 1.67
N GLN A 86 1.36 18.20 1.86
CA GLN A 86 2.20 19.39 1.78
C GLN A 86 2.27 19.93 0.35
N HIS A 87 2.08 21.25 0.22
CA HIS A 87 2.24 22.00 -1.02
C HIS A 87 1.38 21.50 -2.21
N GLY A 88 0.24 20.85 -1.94
CA GLY A 88 -0.64 20.32 -2.99
C GLY A 88 -0.05 19.14 -3.76
N THR A 89 0.97 18.46 -3.22
CA THR A 89 1.62 17.33 -3.90
C THR A 89 0.62 16.19 -4.14
N ALA A 90 -0.27 15.93 -3.19
CA ALA A 90 -1.29 14.91 -3.32
C ALA A 90 -2.26 15.19 -4.48
N ASP A 91 -2.65 16.44 -4.67
CA ASP A 91 -3.51 16.87 -5.77
C ASP A 91 -2.77 16.76 -7.10
N GLY A 92 -1.49 17.16 -7.14
CA GLY A 92 -0.64 17.03 -8.32
C GLY A 92 -0.47 15.58 -8.77
N ILE A 93 -0.26 14.65 -7.83
CA ILE A 93 -0.18 13.21 -8.13
C ILE A 93 -1.54 12.70 -8.62
N SER A 94 -2.63 13.05 -7.95
CA SER A 94 -3.99 12.65 -8.34
C SER A 94 -4.33 13.14 -9.76
N GLN A 95 -3.94 14.37 -10.08
CA GLN A 95 -4.13 14.95 -11.40
C GLN A 95 -3.31 14.21 -12.47
N CYS A 96 -2.04 13.92 -12.21
CA CYS A 96 -1.21 13.13 -13.12
C CYS A 96 -1.80 11.73 -13.39
N LEU A 97 -2.37 11.07 -12.37
CA LEU A 97 -3.03 9.78 -12.55
C LEU A 97 -4.28 9.90 -13.43
N ARG A 98 -5.14 10.89 -13.20
CA ARG A 98 -6.33 11.13 -14.04
C ARG A 98 -5.95 11.40 -15.49
N GLU A 99 -4.97 12.27 -15.73
CA GLU A 99 -4.45 12.56 -17.07
C GLU A 99 -3.89 11.31 -17.74
N ALA A 100 -3.15 10.48 -17.01
CA ALA A 100 -2.60 9.25 -17.55
C ALA A 100 -3.68 8.32 -18.11
N PHE A 101 -4.78 8.13 -17.36
CA PHE A 101 -5.87 7.27 -17.80
C PHE A 101 -6.70 7.90 -18.91
N ALA A 102 -6.96 9.21 -18.88
CA ALA A 102 -7.61 9.92 -19.99
C ALA A 102 -6.82 9.78 -21.31
N PHE A 103 -5.50 9.98 -21.26
CA PHE A 103 -4.65 9.76 -22.44
C PHE A 103 -4.61 8.29 -22.88
N ALA A 104 -4.69 7.35 -21.94
CA ALA A 104 -4.74 5.92 -22.27
C ALA A 104 -6.05 5.53 -22.95
N GLU A 105 -7.19 6.10 -22.53
CA GLU A 105 -8.51 5.92 -23.17
C GLU A 105 -8.51 6.47 -24.60
N GLU A 106 -7.87 7.62 -24.82
CA GLU A 106 -7.68 8.21 -26.15
C GLU A 106 -6.63 7.47 -27.01
N GLY A 107 -5.99 6.42 -26.49
CA GLY A 107 -4.94 5.67 -27.18
C GLY A 107 -3.59 6.41 -27.29
N LYS A 108 -3.43 7.55 -26.61
CA LYS A 108 -2.22 8.39 -26.64
C LYS A 108 -1.16 7.90 -25.66
N LYS A 109 -0.54 6.77 -26.01
CA LYS A 109 0.35 6.01 -25.11
C LYS A 109 1.52 6.82 -24.55
N ALA A 110 2.22 7.57 -25.39
CA ALA A 110 3.39 8.34 -24.95
C ALA A 110 3.01 9.39 -23.90
N GLN A 111 1.86 10.04 -24.06
CA GLN A 111 1.35 11.02 -23.11
C GLN A 111 0.90 10.38 -21.80
N ALA A 112 0.18 9.25 -21.88
CA ALA A 112 -0.17 8.46 -20.70
C ALA A 112 1.07 8.02 -19.91
N ALA A 113 2.08 7.47 -20.58
CA ALA A 113 3.32 7.04 -19.94
C ALA A 113 4.13 8.20 -19.35
N MET A 114 4.05 9.40 -19.94
CA MET A 114 4.66 10.62 -19.40
C MET A 114 3.93 11.12 -18.15
N ALA A 115 2.60 11.10 -18.13
CA ALA A 115 1.82 11.45 -16.95
C ALA A 115 2.10 10.48 -15.78
N LEU A 116 2.18 9.17 -16.05
CA LEU A 116 2.62 8.19 -15.05
C LEU A 116 4.04 8.49 -14.55
N LYS A 117 4.99 8.81 -15.44
CA LYS A 117 6.36 9.17 -15.04
C LYS A 117 6.39 10.41 -14.13
N ARG A 118 5.56 11.41 -14.39
CA ARG A 118 5.44 12.61 -13.53
C ARG A 118 4.93 12.25 -12.15
N ALA A 119 3.88 11.44 -12.05
CA ALA A 119 3.37 10.95 -10.77
C ALA A 119 4.44 10.17 -9.99
N TYR A 120 5.17 9.27 -10.66
CA TYR A 120 6.30 8.54 -10.06
C TYR A 120 7.36 9.50 -9.49
N PHE A 121 7.76 10.50 -10.28
CA PHE A 121 8.78 11.45 -9.86
C PHE A 121 8.35 12.27 -8.64
N LEU A 122 7.09 12.75 -8.63
CA LEU A 122 6.54 13.49 -7.49
C LEU A 122 6.58 12.65 -6.21
N VAL A 123 6.12 11.39 -6.27
CA VAL A 123 6.16 10.51 -5.09
C VAL A 123 7.60 10.31 -4.59
N CYS A 124 8.53 10.00 -5.48
CA CYS A 124 9.93 9.82 -5.13
C CYS A 124 10.54 11.09 -4.49
N CYS A 125 10.25 12.27 -5.05
CA CYS A 125 10.71 13.54 -4.51
C CYS A 125 10.16 13.81 -3.11
N THR A 126 8.86 13.60 -2.89
CA THR A 126 8.23 13.83 -1.58
C THR A 126 8.77 12.89 -0.51
N VAL A 127 8.92 11.60 -0.81
CA VAL A 127 9.50 10.62 0.11
C VAL A 127 10.97 10.97 0.44
N SER A 128 11.74 11.37 -0.56
CA SER A 128 13.15 11.78 -0.37
C SER A 128 13.29 13.08 0.42
N ALA A 129 12.37 14.04 0.23
CA ALA A 129 12.36 15.28 1.00
C ALA A 129 11.94 15.02 2.46
N GLY A 130 10.91 14.19 2.68
CA GLY A 130 10.43 13.82 4.01
C GLY A 130 11.47 13.06 4.84
N THR A 131 12.26 12.19 4.22
CA THR A 131 13.37 11.49 4.89
C THR A 131 14.48 12.45 5.33
N ARG A 132 14.89 13.40 4.49
CA ARG A 132 15.87 14.44 4.85
C ARG A 132 15.40 15.36 5.97
N ALA A 133 14.13 15.79 5.93
CA ALA A 133 13.55 16.63 6.98
C ALA A 133 13.56 15.94 8.35
N ARG A 134 13.26 14.63 8.40
CA ARG A 134 13.34 13.82 9.62
C ARG A 134 14.78 13.61 10.11
N ALA A 135 15.74 13.45 9.20
CA ALA A 135 17.15 13.32 9.56
C ALA A 135 17.71 14.61 10.18
N HIS A 136 17.32 15.78 9.69
CA HIS A 136 17.75 17.06 10.26
C HIS A 136 17.07 17.43 11.59
N THR A 137 15.86 16.93 11.84
CA THR A 137 15.16 17.15 13.13
C THR A 137 15.52 16.12 14.19
N GLY A 138 16.04 14.95 13.81
CA GLY A 138 16.48 13.88 14.71
C GLY A 138 17.94 13.96 15.15
N ALA A 139 18.72 14.94 14.68
CA ALA A 139 20.05 15.19 15.22
C ALA A 139 19.89 15.82 16.61
N PRO A 140 20.27 15.14 17.72
CA PRO A 140 20.37 15.83 18.99
C PRO A 140 21.39 16.96 18.78
N SER A 141 20.97 18.20 18.99
CA SER A 141 21.87 19.25 19.42
C SER A 141 22.52 18.75 20.70
N GLY A 142 23.65 18.05 20.54
CA GLY A 142 24.53 17.72 21.63
C GLY A 142 24.93 19.03 22.25
N GLY A 143 24.33 19.32 23.40
CA GLY A 143 24.79 20.39 24.26
C GLY A 143 26.27 20.19 24.52
N HIS A 144 27.07 21.18 24.17
CA HIS A 144 28.21 21.52 25.00
C HIS A 144 27.79 22.75 25.79
N GLY A 145 27.33 22.49 27.01
CA GLY A 145 27.34 23.50 28.04
C GLY A 145 28.76 23.80 28.47
N GLN A 146 28.96 25.07 28.82
CA GLN A 146 29.70 25.52 30.01
C GLN A 146 31.22 25.28 30.05
N ALA A 147 31.96 26.37 29.85
CA ALA A 147 32.94 26.88 30.81
C ALA A 147 32.94 28.41 30.74
#